data_AF-A0A5C6DBU8-F1
#
_entry.id   AF-A0A5C6DBU8-F1
#
_cell.length_a   1.000
_cell.length_b   1.000
_cell.length_c   1.000
_cell.angle_alpha   90.00
_cell.angle_beta   90.00
_cell.angle_gamma   90.00
#
_symmetry.space_group_name_H-M   'P 1'
#
loop_
_entity.id
_entity.type
_entity.pdbx_description
1 polymer ?
#
loop_
_entity_poly.entity_id
_entity_poly.type
_entity_poly.pdbx_seq_one_letter_code
_entity_poly.pdbx_strand_id
1 'polypeptide(L)'
;MISFTPTLSPKQSCSRDPIGYVDGNSLYRGYFVLNGLDPLGLIYTEEVKVVTLAEIDRHPQATPGDSGTTFGSGSWAGMDIMVESKRGCCYCTTVVWTKTMNLHVTSLIPSDAVDKLEMTLNGIVAVIGHEARRRSALRAGYYAYIAPVEGASLAGTLCRKRKGEAYSMLQTYVQQARSLAIEDFNRYKDLSQGKIDEENEKENWLLAPEGPFGADIFHGYKEIAGPTPLFNRRMPSPLPTDCTSSDLDSAG
;
A
#
# COMPACT_ATOMS: atom_id res chain seq x y z
N MET A 1 30.76 -13.03 -45.07
CA MET A 1 30.15 -13.04 -43.74
C MET A 1 28.66 -12.78 -43.91
N ILE A 2 27.81 -13.78 -43.62
CA ILE A 2 26.35 -13.64 -43.58
C ILE A 2 25.96 -13.95 -42.13
N SER A 3 25.33 -12.98 -41.46
CA SER A 3 24.88 -13.09 -40.08
C SER A 3 23.43 -13.56 -40.07
N PHE A 4 23.14 -14.64 -39.33
CA PHE A 4 21.78 -15.11 -39.05
C PHE A 4 21.37 -14.61 -37.66
N THR A 5 20.34 -13.77 -37.60
CA THR A 5 19.60 -13.47 -36.37
C THR A 5 18.38 -14.38 -36.30
N PRO A 6 18.21 -15.21 -35.25
CA PRO A 6 17.01 -16.02 -35.11
C PRO A 6 15.86 -15.16 -34.59
N THR A 7 14.80 -15.02 -35.38
CA THR A 7 13.50 -14.51 -34.93
C THR A 7 12.78 -15.60 -34.15
N LEU A 8 12.79 -15.50 -32.81
CA LEU A 8 11.97 -16.36 -31.94
C LEU A 8 10.48 -16.04 -32.18
N SER A 9 9.70 -17.02 -32.65
CA SER A 9 8.25 -16.89 -32.68
C SER A 9 7.68 -16.94 -31.25
N PRO A 10 6.58 -16.23 -30.96
CA PRO A 10 5.95 -16.28 -29.64
C PRO A 10 5.51 -17.71 -29.31
N LYS A 11 5.94 -18.25 -28.16
CA LYS A 11 5.51 -19.58 -27.68
C LYS A 11 4.05 -19.50 -27.21
N GLN A 12 3.16 -20.18 -27.91
CA GLN A 12 1.77 -20.42 -27.50
C GLN A 12 1.66 -21.78 -26.81
N SER A 13 0.74 -21.91 -25.85
CA SER A 13 0.47 -23.18 -25.17
C SER A 13 -0.16 -24.19 -26.15
N CYS A 14 0.29 -25.44 -26.12
CA CYS A 14 -0.24 -26.51 -26.97
C CYS A 14 -1.58 -27.08 -26.47
N SER A 15 -2.10 -26.59 -25.35
CA SER A 15 -3.39 -27.00 -24.79
C SER A 15 -4.18 -25.81 -24.24
N ARG A 16 -5.51 -25.89 -24.33
CA ARG A 16 -6.46 -24.89 -23.86
C ARG A 16 -6.36 -24.72 -22.33
N ASP A 17 -6.39 -23.48 -21.86
CA ASP A 17 -6.37 -23.15 -20.43
C ASP A 17 -7.58 -23.78 -19.68
N PRO A 18 -7.34 -24.61 -18.64
CA PRO A 18 -8.41 -25.31 -17.91
C PRO A 18 -9.30 -24.39 -17.05
N ILE A 19 -8.91 -23.13 -16.78
CA ILE A 19 -9.73 -22.17 -16.02
C ILE A 19 -10.49 -21.17 -16.91
N GLY A 20 -10.39 -21.29 -18.23
CA GLY A 20 -11.18 -20.50 -19.18
C GLY A 20 -10.72 -19.05 -19.31
N TYR A 21 -11.67 -18.11 -19.42
CA TYR A 21 -11.39 -16.68 -19.65
C TYR A 21 -11.07 -15.88 -18.38
N VAL A 22 -10.75 -16.56 -17.28
CA VAL A 22 -10.49 -15.91 -15.99
C VAL A 22 -9.25 -15.01 -16.06
N ASP A 23 -8.31 -15.28 -16.98
CA ASP A 23 -7.08 -14.49 -17.20
C ASP A 23 -7.10 -13.66 -18.51
N GLY A 24 -8.31 -13.30 -18.99
CA GLY A 24 -8.53 -12.47 -20.17
C GLY A 24 -8.95 -13.24 -21.43
N ASN A 25 -9.05 -12.53 -22.56
CA ASN A 25 -9.71 -13.01 -23.79
C ASN A 25 -8.93 -14.06 -24.62
N SER A 26 -7.76 -14.55 -24.17
CA SER A 26 -6.94 -15.49 -24.93
C SER A 26 -6.70 -16.80 -24.18
N LEU A 27 -7.41 -17.86 -24.57
CA LEU A 27 -7.40 -19.20 -23.95
C LEU A 27 -6.13 -20.04 -24.18
N TYR A 28 -5.14 -19.51 -24.89
CA TYR A 28 -3.91 -20.22 -25.29
C TYR A 28 -2.63 -19.43 -24.96
N ARG A 29 -2.78 -18.31 -24.26
CA ARG A 29 -1.71 -17.35 -24.01
C ARG A 29 -1.61 -17.09 -22.51
N GLY A 30 -0.72 -17.82 -21.82
CA GLY A 30 -0.40 -17.55 -20.42
C GLY A 30 0.57 -16.37 -20.31
N TYR A 31 0.23 -15.34 -19.53
CA TYR A 31 1.09 -14.16 -19.30
C TYR A 31 2.15 -14.40 -18.22
N PHE A 32 2.65 -15.63 -18.08
CA PHE A 32 3.60 -15.97 -17.03
C PHE A 32 4.99 -16.22 -17.64
N VAL A 33 5.89 -15.26 -17.43
CA VAL A 33 7.33 -15.41 -17.70
C VAL A 33 7.93 -16.37 -16.67
N LEU A 34 8.89 -17.21 -17.10
CA LEU A 34 9.50 -18.34 -16.37
C LEU A 34 10.27 -18.01 -15.07
N ASN A 35 10.13 -16.80 -14.52
CA ASN A 35 10.61 -16.35 -13.20
C ASN A 35 9.52 -15.44 -12.58
N GLY A 36 8.45 -16.03 -12.06
CA GLY A 36 7.24 -15.31 -11.65
C GLY A 36 7.48 -14.26 -10.55
N LEU A 37 7.72 -13.02 -10.98
CA LEU A 37 7.52 -11.79 -10.21
C LEU A 37 6.06 -11.37 -10.40
N ASP A 38 5.38 -11.03 -9.32
CA ASP A 38 4.06 -10.38 -9.34
C ASP A 38 4.16 -9.05 -10.12
N PRO A 39 3.49 -8.91 -11.29
CA PRO A 39 3.77 -7.88 -12.27
C PRO A 39 3.18 -6.49 -11.95
N LEU A 40 2.87 -6.18 -10.69
CA LEU A 40 2.68 -4.79 -10.27
C LEU A 40 3.61 -4.31 -9.18
N GLY A 41 4.26 -5.14 -8.35
CA GLY A 41 5.40 -4.75 -7.50
C GLY A 41 5.28 -3.46 -6.65
N LEU A 42 4.09 -2.88 -6.55
CA LEU A 42 3.86 -1.54 -6.04
C LEU A 42 2.72 -1.60 -5.03
N ILE A 43 3.04 -2.18 -3.89
CA ILE A 43 2.15 -2.27 -2.73
C ILE A 43 1.78 -0.86 -2.23
N TYR A 44 2.68 0.10 -2.49
CA TYR A 44 2.43 1.52 -2.37
C TYR A 44 2.82 2.22 -3.69
N THR A 45 1.90 2.96 -4.29
CA THR A 45 2.13 3.77 -5.49
C THR A 45 1.80 5.23 -5.23
N GLU A 46 2.62 6.13 -5.77
CA GLU A 46 2.32 7.55 -5.84
C GLU A 46 2.22 7.97 -7.32
N GLU A 47 1.20 8.75 -7.65
CA GLU A 47 1.06 9.39 -8.94
C GLU A 47 0.82 10.88 -8.74
N VAL A 48 1.59 11.73 -9.42
CA VAL A 48 1.39 13.18 -9.41
C VAL A 48 0.94 13.60 -10.80
N LYS A 49 -0.26 14.16 -10.91
CA LYS A 49 -0.81 14.69 -12.16
C LYS A 49 -0.82 16.20 -12.10
N VAL A 50 -0.27 16.82 -13.13
CA VAL A 50 -0.46 18.24 -13.38
C VAL A 50 -1.70 18.39 -14.26
N VAL A 51 -2.74 19.03 -13.74
CA VAL A 51 -4.07 19.14 -14.37
C VAL A 51 -4.58 20.58 -14.28
N THR A 52 -5.65 20.93 -14.97
CA THR A 52 -6.30 22.24 -14.82
C THR A 52 -7.16 22.28 -13.55
N LEU A 53 -7.41 23.46 -12.99
CA LEU A 53 -8.34 23.63 -11.86
C LEU A 53 -9.74 23.08 -12.16
N ALA A 54 -10.21 23.26 -13.40
CA ALA A 54 -11.50 22.72 -13.82
C ALA A 54 -11.53 21.18 -13.82
N GLU A 55 -10.38 20.51 -14.00
CA GLU A 55 -10.27 19.05 -13.86
C GLU A 55 -10.22 18.63 -12.38
N ILE A 56 -9.56 19.44 -11.53
CA ILE A 56 -9.58 19.24 -10.07
C ILE A 56 -11.02 19.34 -9.56
N ASP A 57 -11.76 20.40 -9.89
CA ASP A 57 -13.15 20.61 -9.44
C ASP A 57 -14.12 19.51 -9.90
N ARG A 58 -13.83 18.85 -11.04
CA ARG A 58 -14.62 17.73 -11.56
C ARG A 58 -14.21 16.39 -10.95
N HIS A 59 -13.11 16.33 -10.23
CA HIS A 59 -12.63 15.09 -9.64
C HIS A 59 -13.55 14.68 -8.49
N PRO A 60 -14.10 13.45 -8.46
CA PRO A 60 -15.11 13.04 -7.48
C PRO A 60 -14.63 13.00 -6.03
N GLN A 61 -13.31 13.09 -5.83
CA GLN A 61 -12.67 13.11 -4.51
C GLN A 61 -12.03 14.46 -4.16
N ALA A 62 -12.12 15.46 -5.04
CA ALA A 62 -11.69 16.81 -4.73
C ALA A 62 -12.82 17.58 -4.03
N THR A 63 -12.46 18.49 -3.14
CA THR A 63 -13.42 19.46 -2.58
C THR A 63 -13.44 20.70 -3.48
N PRO A 64 -14.61 21.26 -3.82
CA PRO A 64 -14.66 22.49 -4.61
C PRO A 64 -13.85 23.62 -3.96
N GLY A 65 -12.99 24.28 -4.73
CA GLY A 65 -12.10 25.34 -4.25
C GLY A 65 -10.73 24.87 -3.76
N ASP A 66 -10.42 23.58 -3.87
CA ASP A 66 -9.10 23.05 -3.58
C ASP A 66 -8.06 23.61 -4.58
N SER A 67 -6.97 24.20 -4.06
CA SER A 67 -5.82 24.65 -4.86
C SER A 67 -4.85 23.52 -5.23
N GLY A 68 -5.23 22.29 -4.93
CA GLY A 68 -4.47 21.04 -5.04
C GLY A 68 -5.12 19.98 -4.15
N THR A 69 -5.04 18.71 -4.55
CA THR A 69 -5.65 17.63 -3.74
C THR A 69 -4.83 16.35 -3.80
N THR A 70 -4.69 15.67 -2.66
CA THR A 70 -4.10 14.34 -2.57
C THR A 70 -5.11 13.41 -1.93
N PHE A 71 -5.36 12.28 -2.57
CA PHE A 71 -6.24 11.26 -2.07
C PHE A 71 -5.61 9.87 -2.24
N GLY A 72 -5.95 8.97 -1.32
CA GLY A 72 -5.54 7.58 -1.34
C GLY A 72 -6.71 6.66 -1.66
N SER A 73 -6.48 5.66 -2.49
CA SER A 73 -7.39 4.53 -2.68
C SER A 73 -6.68 3.23 -2.37
N GLY A 74 -7.31 2.38 -1.57
CA GLY A 74 -6.73 1.13 -1.09
C GLY A 74 -7.57 -0.06 -1.53
N SER A 75 -6.94 -1.14 -1.96
CA SER A 75 -7.61 -2.42 -2.20
C SER A 75 -6.71 -3.59 -1.79
N TRP A 76 -7.31 -4.62 -1.21
CA TRP A 76 -6.58 -5.87 -0.92
C TRP A 76 -6.47 -6.71 -2.19
N ALA A 77 -5.27 -7.15 -2.51
CA ALA A 77 -4.97 -8.04 -3.62
C ALA A 77 -4.45 -9.41 -3.15
N GLY A 78 -4.74 -10.44 -3.94
CA GLY A 78 -4.27 -11.81 -3.71
C GLY A 78 -5.15 -12.63 -2.76
N MET A 79 -4.59 -13.76 -2.32
CA MET A 79 -5.20 -14.70 -1.37
C MET A 79 -4.27 -14.98 -0.20
N ASP A 80 -4.85 -15.26 0.97
CA ASP A 80 -4.06 -15.80 2.08
C ASP A 80 -3.79 -17.28 1.78
N ILE A 81 -2.52 -17.64 1.66
CA ILE A 81 -2.08 -19.00 1.43
C ILE A 81 -1.52 -19.52 2.74
N MET A 82 -2.23 -20.46 3.33
CA MET A 82 -1.81 -21.15 4.54
C MET A 82 -1.75 -22.64 4.25
N VAL A 83 -0.67 -23.28 4.71
CA VAL A 83 -0.43 -24.71 4.48
C VAL A 83 -0.48 -25.42 5.82
N GLU A 84 -1.38 -26.40 5.94
CA GLU A 84 -1.46 -27.28 7.09
C GLU A 84 -0.67 -28.57 6.82
N SER A 85 0.19 -28.95 7.75
CA SER A 85 1.01 -30.16 7.70
C SER A 85 0.85 -30.96 9.00
N LYS A 86 0.85 -32.29 8.93
CA LYS A 86 0.85 -33.14 10.13
C LYS A 86 2.28 -33.32 10.62
N ARG A 87 2.51 -33.12 11.93
CA ARG A 87 3.78 -33.35 12.63
C ARG A 87 3.50 -34.04 13.96
N GLY A 88 3.94 -35.30 14.11
CA GLY A 88 3.59 -36.09 15.30
C GLY A 88 2.09 -36.28 15.45
N CYS A 89 1.60 -35.98 16.65
CA CYS A 89 0.17 -36.01 16.96
C CYS A 89 -0.57 -34.71 16.58
N CYS A 90 0.13 -33.72 16.00
CA CYS A 90 -0.38 -32.38 15.75
C CYS A 90 -0.52 -32.04 14.26
N TYR A 91 -1.38 -31.05 13.99
CA TYR A 91 -1.56 -30.38 12.72
C TYR A 91 -1.04 -28.95 12.87
N CYS A 92 -0.04 -28.61 12.07
CA CYS A 92 0.64 -27.33 12.11
C CYS A 92 0.35 -26.55 10.84
N THR A 93 -0.19 -25.34 10.99
CA THR A 93 -0.43 -24.41 9.89
C THR A 93 0.64 -23.33 9.88
N THR A 94 1.23 -23.11 8.71
CA THR A 94 2.16 -22.02 8.45
C THR A 94 1.54 -21.08 7.41
N VAL A 95 1.68 -19.79 7.63
CA VAL A 95 1.36 -18.77 6.63
C VAL A 95 2.47 -18.74 5.59
N VAL A 96 2.16 -19.11 4.36
CA VAL A 96 3.11 -19.07 3.23
C VAL A 96 3.05 -17.71 2.55
N TRP A 97 1.84 -17.19 2.39
CA TRP A 97 1.60 -15.89 1.77
C TRP A 97 0.39 -15.24 2.41
N THR A 98 0.39 -13.92 2.51
CA THR A 98 -0.78 -13.16 2.94
C THR A 98 -1.09 -12.13 1.86
N LYS A 99 -2.38 -11.87 1.62
CA LYS A 99 -2.85 -10.73 0.81
C LYS A 99 -2.09 -9.44 1.14
N THR A 100 -1.80 -8.66 0.11
CA THR A 100 -1.18 -7.33 0.19
C THR A 100 -2.23 -6.25 -0.02
N MET A 101 -2.04 -5.09 0.58
CA MET A 101 -2.86 -3.90 0.36
C MET A 101 -2.18 -3.05 -0.72
N ASN A 102 -2.80 -2.94 -1.88
CA ASN A 102 -2.40 -1.96 -2.87
C ASN A 102 -2.94 -0.59 -2.46
N LEU A 103 -2.05 0.29 -1.99
CA LEU A 103 -2.37 1.69 -1.71
C LEU A 103 -1.89 2.58 -2.87
N HIS A 104 -2.83 3.20 -3.57
CA HIS A 104 -2.56 4.16 -4.63
C HIS A 104 -2.87 5.57 -4.16
N VAL A 105 -1.85 6.42 -4.15
CA VAL A 105 -1.93 7.82 -3.74
C VAL A 105 -1.81 8.69 -4.98
N THR A 106 -2.85 9.46 -5.28
CA THR A 106 -2.85 10.40 -6.40
C THR A 106 -2.83 11.82 -5.85
N SER A 107 -1.93 12.66 -6.38
CA SER A 107 -1.92 14.10 -6.15
C SER A 107 -2.22 14.85 -7.43
N LEU A 108 -3.13 15.82 -7.37
CA LEU A 108 -3.46 16.72 -8.46
C LEU A 108 -2.87 18.10 -8.16
N ILE A 109 -2.00 18.58 -9.05
CA ILE A 109 -1.36 19.90 -8.99
C ILE A 109 -1.96 20.77 -10.11
N PRO A 110 -2.46 21.97 -9.82
CA PRO A 110 -3.02 22.82 -10.87
C PRO A 110 -1.92 23.40 -11.77
N SER A 111 -2.14 23.33 -13.08
CA SER A 111 -1.29 23.92 -14.13
C SER A 111 -1.61 25.38 -14.41
N ASP A 112 -2.85 25.80 -14.17
CA ASP A 112 -3.41 27.12 -14.52
C ASP A 112 -3.79 27.95 -13.29
N ALA A 113 -3.24 27.61 -12.12
CA ALA A 113 -3.54 28.29 -10.86
C ALA A 113 -3.07 29.75 -10.83
N VAL A 114 -1.92 30.08 -11.43
CA VAL A 114 -1.42 31.46 -11.48
C VAL A 114 -2.42 32.37 -12.18
N ASP A 115 -2.93 31.95 -13.33
CA ASP A 115 -3.81 32.78 -14.15
C ASP A 115 -5.24 32.88 -13.59
N LYS A 116 -5.72 31.83 -12.91
CA LYS A 116 -7.14 31.71 -12.51
C LYS A 116 -7.43 31.94 -11.03
N LEU A 117 -6.48 31.63 -10.14
CA LEU A 117 -6.62 31.85 -8.69
C LEU A 117 -5.83 33.07 -8.22
N GLU A 118 -5.28 33.85 -9.16
CA GLU A 118 -4.38 34.98 -8.86
C GLU A 118 -3.19 34.55 -7.97
N MET A 119 -2.79 33.27 -8.05
CA MET A 119 -1.70 32.74 -7.26
C MET A 119 -0.36 33.23 -7.81
N THR A 120 0.57 33.56 -6.92
CA THR A 120 1.95 33.83 -7.33
C THR A 120 2.67 32.51 -7.68
N LEU A 121 3.80 32.60 -8.38
CA LEU A 121 4.68 31.43 -8.59
C LEU A 121 5.08 30.78 -7.24
N ASN A 122 5.26 31.60 -6.20
CA ASN A 122 5.53 31.11 -4.85
C ASN A 122 4.34 30.35 -4.26
N GLY A 123 3.11 30.81 -4.55
CA GLY A 123 1.89 30.09 -4.21
C GLY A 123 1.85 28.68 -4.82
N ILE A 124 2.24 28.52 -6.10
CA ILE A 124 2.34 27.19 -6.73
C ILE A 124 3.39 26.31 -6.03
N VAL A 125 4.57 26.86 -5.73
CA VAL A 125 5.62 26.11 -5.02
C VAL A 125 5.12 25.65 -3.65
N ALA A 126 4.37 26.49 -2.94
CA ALA A 126 3.74 26.14 -1.68
C ALA A 126 2.70 25.00 -1.85
N VAL A 127 1.86 25.02 -2.90
CA VAL A 127 0.94 23.89 -3.22
C VAL A 127 1.72 22.60 -3.40
N ILE A 128 2.78 22.64 -4.20
CA ILE A 128 3.59 21.45 -4.49
C ILE A 128 4.20 20.89 -3.20
N GLY A 129 4.72 21.76 -2.33
CA GLY A 129 5.26 21.37 -1.02
C GLY A 129 4.20 20.78 -0.09
N HIS A 130 3.02 21.40 -0.05
CA HIS A 130 1.86 20.93 0.73
C HIS A 130 1.41 19.54 0.31
N GLU A 131 1.20 19.34 -1.00
CA GLU A 131 0.81 18.04 -1.55
C GLU A 131 1.90 16.99 -1.37
N ALA A 132 3.18 17.37 -1.40
CA ALA A 132 4.28 16.47 -1.06
C ALA A 132 4.27 16.02 0.41
N ARG A 133 3.92 16.91 1.35
CA ARG A 133 3.75 16.54 2.77
C ARG A 133 2.57 15.58 2.96
N ARG A 134 1.44 15.79 2.28
CA ARG A 134 0.29 14.87 2.27
C ARG A 134 0.69 13.47 1.81
N ARG A 135 1.39 13.36 0.68
CA ARG A 135 1.92 12.06 0.19
C ARG A 135 2.88 11.42 1.19
N SER A 136 3.83 12.19 1.71
CA SER A 136 4.81 11.71 2.70
C SER A 136 4.15 11.16 3.95
N ALA A 137 3.10 11.82 4.46
CA ALA A 137 2.30 11.31 5.57
C ALA A 137 1.66 9.96 5.21
N LEU A 138 0.94 9.86 4.09
CA LEU A 138 0.32 8.59 3.66
C LEU A 138 1.35 7.45 3.51
N ARG A 139 2.52 7.76 2.95
CA ARG A 139 3.64 6.82 2.83
C ARG A 139 4.12 6.35 4.20
N ALA A 140 4.39 7.28 5.12
CA ALA A 140 4.85 6.97 6.47
C ALA A 140 3.82 6.11 7.23
N GLY A 141 2.54 6.43 7.12
CA GLY A 141 1.45 5.63 7.69
C GLY A 141 1.41 4.22 7.13
N TYR A 142 1.51 4.06 5.80
CA TYR A 142 1.51 2.75 5.16
C TYR A 142 2.65 1.86 5.69
N TYR A 143 3.88 2.38 5.72
CA TYR A 143 5.03 1.60 6.22
C TYR A 143 4.98 1.34 7.73
N ALA A 144 4.36 2.22 8.51
CA ALA A 144 4.25 2.06 9.97
C ALA A 144 3.17 1.05 10.36
N TYR A 145 2.05 0.99 9.64
CA TYR A 145 0.86 0.24 10.07
C TYR A 145 0.48 -0.91 9.13
N ILE A 146 0.54 -0.70 7.81
CA ILE A 146 0.05 -1.67 6.81
C ILE A 146 1.15 -2.66 6.40
N ALA A 147 2.32 -2.17 5.98
CA ALA A 147 3.42 -3.04 5.52
C ALA A 147 3.83 -4.14 6.54
N PRO A 148 3.83 -3.89 7.87
CA PRO A 148 4.16 -4.93 8.85
C PRO A 148 3.12 -6.07 8.92
N VAL A 149 1.89 -5.82 8.47
CA VAL A 149 0.79 -6.80 8.44
C VAL A 149 0.59 -7.45 7.06
N GLU A 150 1.62 -7.41 6.23
CA GLU A 150 1.64 -8.02 4.90
C GLU A 150 2.70 -9.10 4.79
N GLY A 151 2.61 -9.92 3.74
CA GLY A 151 3.55 -11.01 3.48
C GLY A 151 3.62 -12.06 4.59
N ALA A 152 4.70 -12.84 4.58
CA ALA A 152 4.93 -13.93 5.53
C ALA A 152 5.40 -13.44 6.92
N SER A 153 5.68 -12.13 7.10
CA SER A 153 6.23 -11.58 8.35
C SER A 153 5.24 -11.58 9.52
N LEU A 154 3.96 -11.76 9.25
CA LEU A 154 2.89 -11.68 10.26
C LEU A 154 2.78 -12.89 11.18
N ALA A 155 3.22 -14.06 10.74
CA ALA A 155 2.74 -15.29 11.34
C ALA A 155 3.77 -16.42 11.28
N GLY A 156 4.14 -16.88 12.47
CA GLY A 156 4.85 -18.14 12.64
C GLY A 156 3.98 -19.35 12.32
N THR A 157 4.48 -20.52 12.70
CA THR A 157 3.71 -21.77 12.60
C THR A 157 2.87 -21.96 13.85
N LEU A 158 1.59 -22.29 13.68
CA LEU A 158 0.67 -22.64 14.77
C LEU A 158 0.34 -24.12 14.72
N CYS A 159 0.47 -24.83 15.84
CA CYS A 159 0.13 -26.26 15.91
C CYS A 159 -1.06 -26.51 16.84
N ARG A 160 -1.94 -27.44 16.42
CA ARG A 160 -3.13 -27.89 17.15
C ARG A 160 -3.29 -29.41 17.06
N LYS A 161 -4.00 -29.99 18.01
CA LYS A 161 -4.26 -31.45 18.03
C LYS A 161 -5.30 -31.86 16.98
N ARG A 162 -6.24 -30.98 16.64
CA ARG A 162 -7.30 -31.27 15.66
C ARG A 162 -6.98 -30.65 14.31
N LYS A 163 -7.21 -31.42 13.25
CA LYS A 163 -7.06 -30.96 11.86
C LYS A 163 -7.97 -29.77 11.58
N GLY A 164 -7.47 -28.74 10.92
CA GLY A 164 -8.19 -27.52 10.55
C GLY A 164 -8.28 -26.46 11.66
N GLU A 165 -8.03 -26.82 12.92
CA GLU A 165 -8.10 -25.88 14.04
C GLU A 165 -6.96 -24.85 13.97
N ALA A 166 -5.74 -25.30 13.70
CA ALA A 166 -4.59 -24.42 13.52
C ALA A 166 -4.82 -23.45 12.35
N TYR A 167 -5.39 -23.94 11.25
CA TYR A 167 -5.73 -23.12 10.09
C TYR A 167 -6.75 -22.03 10.43
N SER A 168 -7.89 -22.40 11.01
CA SER A 168 -8.97 -21.46 11.33
C SER A 168 -8.51 -20.36 12.30
N MET A 169 -7.74 -20.74 13.33
CA MET A 169 -7.21 -19.79 14.29
C MET A 169 -6.19 -18.83 13.67
N LEU A 170 -5.27 -19.35 12.84
CA LEU A 170 -4.26 -18.53 12.18
C LEU A 170 -4.90 -17.58 11.13
N GLN A 171 -5.91 -18.05 10.41
CA GLN A 171 -6.70 -17.21 9.50
C GLN A 171 -7.40 -16.07 10.24
N THR A 172 -8.06 -16.38 11.36
CA THR A 172 -8.72 -15.38 12.21
C THR A 172 -7.72 -14.34 12.71
N TYR A 173 -6.55 -14.79 13.17
CA TYR A 173 -5.46 -13.92 13.62
C TYR A 173 -4.99 -12.94 12.55
N VAL A 174 -4.70 -13.44 11.34
CA VAL A 174 -4.24 -12.60 10.22
C VAL A 174 -5.30 -11.56 9.85
N GLN A 175 -6.58 -11.95 9.82
CA GLN A 175 -7.69 -11.02 9.54
C GLN A 175 -7.82 -9.93 10.62
N GLN A 176 -7.73 -10.31 11.90
CA GLN A 176 -7.78 -9.35 13.01
C GLN A 176 -6.60 -8.38 12.99
N ALA A 177 -5.37 -8.87 12.78
CA ALA A 177 -4.19 -8.04 12.68
C ALA A 177 -4.32 -6.98 11.58
N ARG A 178 -4.82 -7.36 10.40
CA ARG A 178 -5.09 -6.42 9.31
C ARG A 178 -6.17 -5.40 9.61
N SER A 179 -7.27 -5.86 10.22
CA SER A 179 -8.37 -4.97 10.61
C SER A 179 -7.86 -3.87 11.55
N LEU A 180 -7.03 -4.25 12.54
CA LEU A 180 -6.40 -3.31 13.46
C LEU A 180 -5.41 -2.38 12.75
N ALA A 181 -4.58 -2.90 11.86
CA ALA A 181 -3.65 -2.10 11.08
C ALA A 181 -4.35 -1.04 10.20
N ILE A 182 -5.48 -1.38 9.57
CA ILE A 182 -6.29 -0.41 8.82
C ILE A 182 -6.86 0.67 9.73
N GLU A 183 -7.38 0.29 10.91
CA GLU A 183 -7.91 1.25 11.87
C GLU A 183 -6.82 2.23 12.34
N ASP A 184 -5.63 1.72 12.66
CA ASP A 184 -4.50 2.51 13.12
C ASP A 184 -3.93 3.40 11.99
N PHE A 185 -3.86 2.88 10.76
CA PHE A 185 -3.51 3.67 9.57
C PHE A 185 -4.49 4.83 9.34
N ASN A 186 -5.81 4.56 9.39
CA ASN A 186 -6.82 5.60 9.21
C ASN A 186 -6.75 6.66 10.31
N ARG A 187 -6.55 6.25 11.57
CA ARG A 187 -6.34 7.19 12.67
C ARG A 187 -5.11 8.06 12.44
N TYR A 188 -3.99 7.47 12.04
CA TYR A 188 -2.77 8.22 11.75
C TYR A 188 -2.97 9.20 10.59
N LYS A 189 -3.68 8.78 9.53
CA LYS A 189 -4.05 9.62 8.40
C LYS A 189 -4.88 10.81 8.87
N ASP A 190 -5.92 10.59 9.68
CA ASP A 190 -6.78 11.66 10.19
C ASP A 190 -6.02 12.66 11.07
N LEU A 191 -5.12 12.17 11.94
CA LEU A 191 -4.24 13.02 12.75
C LEU A 191 -3.26 13.83 11.90
N SER A 192 -2.71 13.22 10.84
CA SER A 192 -1.80 13.89 9.93
C SER A 192 -2.54 14.94 9.10
N GLN A 193 -3.76 14.63 8.66
CA GLN A 193 -4.63 15.57 7.95
C GLN A 193 -4.96 16.78 8.82
N GLY A 194 -5.31 16.58 10.11
CA GLY A 194 -5.56 17.72 11.01
C GLY A 194 -4.39 18.70 11.13
N LYS A 195 -3.14 18.20 11.15
CA LYS A 195 -1.94 19.07 11.13
C LYS A 195 -1.76 19.82 9.82
N ILE A 196 -2.15 19.19 8.71
CA ILE A 196 -2.10 19.76 7.37
C ILE A 196 -3.23 20.79 7.19
N ASP A 197 -4.38 20.58 7.80
CA ASP A 197 -5.49 21.53 7.80
C ASP A 197 -5.16 22.77 8.65
N GLU A 198 -4.47 22.60 9.78
CA GLU A 198 -3.92 23.73 10.55
C GLU A 198 -2.94 24.59 9.72
N GLU A 199 -2.20 23.98 8.78
CA GLU A 199 -1.34 24.70 7.84
C GLU A 199 -2.17 25.60 6.91
N ASN A 200 -3.27 25.06 6.36
CA ASN A 200 -4.19 25.80 5.51
C ASN A 200 -4.84 27.00 6.22
N GLU A 201 -5.11 26.89 7.52
CA GLU A 201 -5.74 27.97 8.30
C GLU A 201 -4.75 29.08 8.71
N LYS A 202 -3.48 28.74 8.93
CA LYS A 202 -2.47 29.66 9.49
C LYS A 202 -1.67 30.38 8.42
N GLU A 203 -1.50 29.79 7.25
CA GLU A 203 -0.73 30.38 6.18
C GLU A 203 -1.68 30.95 5.11
N ASN A 204 -1.52 32.23 4.76
CA ASN A 204 -2.19 32.85 3.61
C ASN A 204 -1.33 32.65 2.35
N TRP A 205 -0.85 31.41 2.15
CA TRP A 205 0.24 31.06 1.23
C TRP A 205 -0.11 31.27 -0.25
N LEU A 206 -1.40 31.37 -0.58
CA LEU A 206 -1.90 31.67 -1.92
C LEU A 206 -1.49 33.08 -2.40
N LEU A 207 -1.32 34.03 -1.48
CA LEU A 207 -1.10 35.45 -1.78
C LEU A 207 0.25 35.98 -1.26
N ALA A 208 1.20 35.09 -0.93
CA ALA A 208 2.50 35.52 -0.44
C ALA A 208 3.18 36.45 -1.47
N PRO A 209 3.52 37.70 -1.11
CA PRO A 209 4.08 38.67 -2.06
C PRO A 209 5.42 38.19 -2.61
N GLU A 210 5.79 38.66 -3.80
CA GLU A 210 7.08 38.42 -4.45
C GLU A 210 8.23 39.09 -3.67
N GLY A 211 8.52 38.60 -2.47
CA GLY A 211 9.73 38.92 -1.73
C GLY A 211 10.88 38.00 -2.14
N PRO A 212 12.15 38.44 -1.99
CA PRO A 212 13.30 37.59 -2.23
C PRO A 212 13.26 36.43 -1.22
N PHE A 213 12.78 35.27 -1.66
CA PHE A 213 12.69 34.10 -0.82
C PHE A 213 14.08 33.51 -0.59
N GLY A 214 14.55 33.66 0.65
CA GLY A 214 15.64 32.88 1.22
C GLY A 214 15.25 31.41 1.27
N ALA A 215 16.27 30.56 1.31
CA ALA A 215 16.22 29.10 1.29
C ALA A 215 15.36 28.41 2.39
N ASP A 216 14.59 29.16 3.18
CA ASP A 216 13.87 28.68 4.37
C ASP A 216 12.51 28.02 4.09
N ILE A 217 11.86 28.23 2.92
CA ILE A 217 10.63 27.47 2.60
C ILE A 217 10.93 25.97 2.48
N PHE A 218 12.13 25.60 2.02
CA PHE A 218 12.57 24.20 1.95
C PHE A 218 13.16 23.69 3.27
N HIS A 219 13.54 24.56 4.22
CA HIS A 219 13.96 24.13 5.56
C HIS A 219 12.81 23.53 6.38
N GLY A 220 11.56 23.69 5.92
CA GLY A 220 10.37 23.01 6.42
C GLY A 220 10.21 21.54 6.00
N TYR A 221 11.08 20.98 5.15
CA TYR A 221 11.23 19.52 4.99
C TYR A 221 11.93 18.90 6.21
N LYS A 222 11.58 19.34 7.43
CA LYS A 222 11.65 18.38 8.53
C LYS A 222 10.64 17.32 8.15
N GLU A 223 11.14 16.14 7.74
CA GLU A 223 10.34 14.92 7.69
C GLU A 223 9.39 14.99 8.87
N ILE A 224 8.08 15.00 8.59
CA ILE A 224 7.07 14.86 9.64
C ILE A 224 7.56 13.67 10.41
N ALA A 225 8.09 13.91 11.62
CA ALA A 225 8.88 12.91 12.34
C ALA A 225 8.08 11.63 12.26
N GLY A 226 8.63 10.63 11.55
CA GLY A 226 7.89 9.44 11.16
C GLY A 226 7.17 8.95 12.41
N PRO A 227 5.86 8.62 12.33
CA PRO A 227 5.09 8.29 13.51
C PRO A 227 5.93 7.33 14.33
N THR A 228 6.26 7.68 15.59
CA THR A 228 6.79 6.70 16.50
C THR A 228 5.77 5.59 16.47
N PRO A 229 6.08 4.39 15.94
CA PRO A 229 5.05 3.42 15.64
C PRO A 229 4.28 3.20 16.93
N LEU A 230 3.04 3.67 16.99
CA LEU A 230 2.16 3.45 18.12
C LEU A 230 1.67 2.00 18.05
N PHE A 231 2.58 1.05 17.92
CA PHE A 231 2.39 -0.38 18.19
C PHE A 231 2.07 -0.64 19.68
N ASN A 232 1.61 0.39 20.41
CA ASN A 232 1.07 0.26 21.76
C ASN A 232 -0.32 -0.38 21.76
N ARG A 233 -1.03 -0.44 20.62
CA ARG A 233 -2.03 -1.50 20.45
C ARG A 233 -1.26 -2.78 20.18
N ARG A 234 -1.22 -3.64 21.21
CA ARG A 234 -0.69 -5.00 21.08
C ARG A 234 -1.36 -5.60 19.84
N MET A 235 -0.56 -5.97 18.85
CA MET A 235 -0.95 -7.01 17.89
C MET A 235 -1.70 -8.10 18.66
N PRO A 236 -2.70 -8.77 18.06
CA PRO A 236 -3.39 -9.84 18.74
C PRO A 236 -2.34 -10.74 19.40
N SER A 237 -2.54 -11.08 20.67
CA SER A 237 -1.55 -11.85 21.42
C SER A 237 -1.17 -13.09 20.61
N PRO A 238 0.12 -13.50 20.60
CA PRO A 238 0.53 -14.73 19.92
C PRO A 238 -0.38 -15.87 20.33
N LEU A 239 -0.91 -16.60 19.35
CA LEU A 239 -1.79 -17.72 19.64
C LEU A 239 -1.00 -18.78 20.41
N PRO A 240 -1.45 -19.22 21.59
CA PRO A 240 -0.75 -20.26 22.34
C PRO A 240 -0.69 -21.54 21.50
N THR A 241 0.38 -22.33 21.60
CA THR A 241 0.44 -23.67 21.00
C THR A 241 -0.03 -24.71 22.00
N ASP A 242 -0.90 -25.64 21.57
CA ASP A 242 -1.39 -26.75 22.41
C ASP A 242 -0.53 -28.02 22.23
N CYS A 243 0.49 -27.93 21.39
CA CYS A 243 1.47 -28.97 21.13
C CYS A 243 2.79 -28.57 21.77
N THR A 244 3.32 -29.47 22.60
CA THR A 244 4.65 -29.34 23.20
C THR A 244 5.72 -29.71 22.16
N SER A 245 6.99 -29.34 22.40
CA SER A 245 8.08 -29.79 21.53
C SER A 245 8.16 -31.32 21.46
N SER A 246 7.93 -32.02 22.59
CA SER A 246 7.85 -33.49 22.65
C SER A 246 6.74 -34.09 21.79
N ASP A 247 5.62 -33.39 21.59
CA ASP A 247 4.53 -33.83 20.72
C ASP A 247 4.91 -33.76 19.23
N LEU A 248 5.88 -32.91 18.87
CA LEU A 248 6.33 -32.71 17.50
C LEU A 248 7.42 -33.70 17.09
N ASP A 249 8.26 -34.13 18.05
CA ASP A 249 9.42 -35.00 17.81
C ASP A 249 9.08 -36.51 17.78
N SER A 250 7.87 -36.90 18.19
CA SER A 250 7.44 -38.30 18.35
C SER A 250 7.01 -39.01 17.05
N ALA A 251 7.35 -38.47 15.88
CA ALA A 251 7.03 -39.05 14.56
C ALA A 251 8.17 -39.82 13.87
N GLY A 252 9.22 -40.20 14.62
CA GLY A 252 10.30 -41.06 14.13
C GLY A 252 9.87 -42.51 13.98
#